data_AF-A0A952BY24-F1
#
_entry.id   AF-A0A952BY24-F1
#
_cell.length_a   1.000
_cell.length_b   1.000
_cell.length_c   1.000
_cell.angle_alpha   90.00
_cell.angle_beta   90.00
_cell.angle_gamma   90.00
#
_symmetry.space_group_name_H-M   'P 1'
#
loop_
_entity.id
_entity.type
_entity.pdbx_description
1 polymer ?
#
loop_
_entity_poly.entity_id
_entity_poly.type
_entity_poly.pdbx_seq_one_letter_code
_entity_poly.pdbx_strand_id
1 'polypeptide(L)'
;MMFPELEAAADALIVEFGVTSPPVPIDTIMMTPKPGMWPKIDLGQLTLSFTSRGDRFAPRISIARLVVRQVVHTEWGIQHKLPDLVGYEPDRIADYARMVLMPWSLIEKLPERDRNPIGIAMAFMVPEDDAELRLNLRTDKDKPQP
;
A
#
# COMPACT_ATOMS: atom_id res chain seq x y z
N MET A 1 6.74 -1.55 14.61
CA MET A 1 8.13 -1.37 14.16
C MET A 1 8.10 -0.34 13.03
N MET A 2 8.83 0.77 13.15
CA MET A 2 8.86 1.82 12.13
C MET A 2 9.75 1.39 10.95
N PHE A 3 9.22 1.41 9.72
CA PHE A 3 9.99 1.10 8.51
C PHE A 3 10.14 2.35 7.63
N PRO A 4 11.02 3.31 8.00
CA PRO A 4 11.17 4.56 7.26
C PRO A 4 11.59 4.32 5.80
N GLU A 5 12.39 3.28 5.56
CA GLU A 5 12.81 2.89 4.20
C GLU A 5 11.64 2.35 3.37
N LEU A 6 10.73 1.61 4.00
CA LEU A 6 9.55 1.06 3.34
C LEU A 6 8.51 2.15 3.05
N GLU A 7 8.37 3.12 3.94
CA GLU A 7 7.56 4.32 3.72
C GLU A 7 8.13 5.15 2.55
N ALA A 8 9.44 5.37 2.54
CA ALA A 8 10.11 6.06 1.44
C ALA A 8 9.93 5.33 0.10
N ALA A 9 9.97 4.00 0.10
CA ALA A 9 9.68 3.20 -1.09
C ALA A 9 8.22 3.32 -1.54
N ALA A 10 7.26 3.36 -0.61
CA ALA A 10 5.85 3.58 -0.94
C ALA A 10 5.64 4.95 -1.58
N ASP A 11 6.23 5.99 -0.99
CA ASP A 11 6.22 7.35 -1.53
C ASP A 11 6.89 7.43 -2.90
N ALA A 12 8.03 6.77 -3.09
CA ALA A 12 8.70 6.71 -4.39
C ALA A 12 7.80 6.03 -5.45
N LEU A 13 7.12 4.94 -5.08
CA LEU A 13 6.23 4.24 -6.00
C LEU A 13 5.07 5.14 -6.43
N ILE A 14 4.33 5.75 -5.50
CA ILE A 14 3.18 6.59 -5.87
C ILE A 14 3.61 7.83 -6.68
N VAL A 15 4.78 8.40 -6.40
CA VAL A 15 5.34 9.55 -7.13
C VAL A 15 5.71 9.15 -8.55
N GLU A 16 6.27 7.96 -8.73
CA GLU A 16 6.52 7.39 -10.05
C GLU A 16 5.23 7.39 -10.87
N PHE A 17 4.10 7.01 -10.27
CA PHE A 17 2.79 7.04 -10.94
C PHE A 17 2.08 8.41 -10.93
N GLY A 18 2.75 9.48 -10.49
CA GLY A 18 2.21 10.85 -10.50
C GLY A 18 1.06 11.07 -9.53
N VAL A 19 0.95 10.25 -8.47
CA VAL A 19 -0.13 10.34 -7.49
C VAL A 19 0.19 11.44 -6.47
N THR A 20 -0.60 12.51 -6.47
CA THR A 20 -0.38 13.68 -5.59
C THR A 20 -1.42 13.85 -4.50
N SER A 21 -2.53 13.12 -4.57
CA SER A 21 -3.66 13.19 -3.65
C SER A 21 -4.37 11.83 -3.57
N PRO A 22 -5.03 11.53 -2.44
CA PRO A 22 -5.91 10.37 -2.36
C PRO A 22 -7.13 10.52 -3.28
N PRO A 23 -7.76 9.41 -3.70
CA PRO A 23 -7.35 8.02 -3.48
C PRO A 23 -6.14 7.61 -4.33
N VAL A 24 -5.33 6.67 -3.85
CA VAL A 24 -4.29 6.05 -4.70
C VAL A 24 -4.95 5.18 -5.77
N PRO A 25 -4.70 5.39 -7.08
CA PRO A 25 -5.37 4.66 -8.16
C PRO A 25 -4.73 3.28 -8.40
N ILE A 26 -4.83 2.39 -7.40
CA ILE A 26 -4.10 1.11 -7.40
C ILE A 26 -4.42 0.22 -8.60
N ASP A 27 -5.66 0.25 -9.09
CA ASP A 27 -6.09 -0.50 -10.27
C ASP A 27 -5.34 -0.02 -11.52
N THR A 28 -5.22 1.31 -11.68
CA THR A 28 -4.46 1.92 -12.77
C THR A 28 -2.99 1.58 -12.64
N ILE A 29 -2.39 1.73 -11.45
CA ILE A 29 -0.99 1.37 -11.16
C ILE A 29 -0.73 -0.07 -11.63
N MET A 30 -1.58 -1.01 -11.22
CA MET A 30 -1.47 -2.42 -11.59
C MET A 30 -1.51 -2.65 -13.11
N MET A 31 -2.43 -1.97 -13.81
CA MET A 31 -2.67 -2.16 -15.24
C MET A 31 -1.64 -1.47 -16.15
N THR A 32 -0.94 -0.44 -15.63
CA THR A 32 -0.02 0.39 -16.40
C THR A 32 1.40 0.39 -15.81
N PRO A 33 2.05 -0.78 -15.63
CA PRO A 33 3.41 -0.81 -15.10
C PRO A 33 4.36 0.00 -15.98
N LYS A 34 5.28 0.71 -15.35
CA LYS A 34 6.35 1.41 -16.06
C LYS A 34 7.45 0.44 -16.53
N PRO A 35 8.30 0.83 -17.50
CA PRO A 35 9.44 0.01 -17.91
C PRO A 35 10.31 -0.37 -16.70
N GLY A 36 10.74 -1.65 -16.64
CA GLY A 36 11.54 -2.17 -15.53
C GLY A 36 10.76 -2.59 -14.27
N MET A 37 9.43 -2.43 -14.29
CA MET A 37 8.54 -2.97 -13.25
C MET A 37 8.01 -4.37 -13.61
N TRP A 38 6.79 -4.71 -13.21
CA TRP A 38 6.19 -6.02 -13.43
C TRP A 38 5.62 -6.18 -14.85
N PRO A 39 5.53 -7.41 -15.37
CA PRO A 39 4.84 -7.68 -16.64
C PRO A 39 3.36 -7.32 -16.53
N LYS A 40 2.74 -6.91 -17.63
CA LYS A 40 1.30 -6.62 -17.67
C LYS A 40 0.52 -7.88 -17.30
N ILE A 41 -0.30 -7.78 -16.25
CA ILE A 41 -1.08 -8.90 -15.71
C ILE A 41 -2.46 -8.91 -16.36
N ASP A 42 -2.92 -10.10 -16.77
CA ASP A 42 -4.31 -10.31 -17.18
C ASP A 42 -5.20 -10.43 -15.95
N LEU A 43 -6.08 -9.45 -15.75
CA LEU A 43 -7.01 -9.39 -14.62
C LEU A 43 -8.09 -10.48 -14.67
N GLY A 44 -8.30 -11.12 -15.83
CA GLY A 44 -9.22 -12.25 -15.98
C GLY A 44 -8.89 -13.43 -15.06
N GLN A 45 -7.64 -13.52 -14.57
CA GLN A 45 -7.17 -14.55 -13.63
C GLN A 45 -7.35 -14.17 -12.15
N LEU A 46 -7.66 -12.91 -11.84
CA LEU A 46 -7.72 -12.41 -10.45
C LEU A 46 -9.13 -12.45 -9.86
N THR A 47 -10.15 -12.53 -10.71
CA THR A 47 -11.58 -12.52 -10.36
C THR A 47 -12.03 -13.64 -9.43
N LEU A 48 -11.24 -14.72 -9.27
CA LEU A 48 -11.59 -15.88 -8.44
C LEU A 48 -11.26 -15.73 -6.95
N SER A 49 -10.46 -14.73 -6.53
CA SER A 49 -9.93 -14.66 -5.16
C SER A 49 -10.52 -13.56 -4.27
N PHE A 50 -11.44 -12.73 -4.78
CA PHE A 50 -12.03 -11.61 -4.02
C PHE A 50 -13.39 -11.95 -3.40
N THR A 51 -13.47 -13.05 -2.66
CA THR A 51 -14.64 -13.36 -1.82
C THR A 51 -14.35 -13.02 -0.36
N SER A 52 -14.42 -11.74 0.00
CA SER A 52 -14.40 -11.34 1.43
C SER A 52 -15.45 -10.28 1.74
N ARG A 53 -16.49 -10.72 2.48
CA ARG A 53 -17.28 -10.01 3.50
C ARG A 53 -17.43 -8.48 3.33
N GLY A 54 -18.54 -8.06 2.72
CA GLY A 54 -19.32 -6.85 3.08
C GLY A 54 -18.72 -5.46 2.83
N ASP A 55 -17.41 -5.29 2.83
CA ASP A 55 -16.76 -3.98 2.64
C ASP A 55 -16.46 -3.73 1.15
N ARG A 56 -17.06 -2.67 0.61
CA ARG A 56 -16.90 -2.24 -0.79
C ARG A 56 -15.46 -1.91 -1.17
N PHE A 57 -14.59 -1.63 -0.21
CA PHE A 57 -13.19 -1.27 -0.43
C PHE A 57 -12.20 -2.43 -0.25
N ALA A 58 -12.63 -3.59 0.28
CA ALA A 58 -11.78 -4.76 0.46
C ALA A 58 -11.03 -5.25 -0.81
N PRO A 59 -11.61 -5.16 -2.03
CA PRO A 59 -10.87 -5.51 -3.24
C PRO A 59 -9.58 -4.69 -3.43
N ARG A 60 -9.56 -3.42 -3.05
CA ARG A 60 -8.40 -2.52 -3.25
C ARG A 60 -7.19 -2.96 -2.45
N ILE A 61 -7.37 -3.43 -1.22
CA ILE A 61 -6.30 -4.01 -0.39
C ILE A 61 -5.71 -5.25 -1.05
N SER A 62 -6.57 -6.09 -1.62
CA SER A 62 -6.14 -7.32 -2.26
C SER A 62 -5.39 -7.04 -3.56
N ILE A 63 -5.82 -6.06 -4.34
CA ILE A 63 -5.10 -5.56 -5.53
C ILE A 63 -3.76 -4.94 -5.15
N ALA A 64 -3.70 -4.15 -4.09
CA ALA A 64 -2.44 -3.58 -3.59
C ALA A 64 -1.44 -4.67 -3.18
N ARG A 65 -1.89 -5.74 -2.50
CA ARG A 65 -1.03 -6.88 -2.17
C ARG A 65 -0.50 -7.60 -3.41
N LEU A 66 -1.30 -7.68 -4.48
CA LEU A 66 -0.84 -8.23 -5.76
C LEU A 66 0.22 -7.34 -6.40
N VAL A 67 0.01 -6.02 -6.46
CA VAL A 67 1.01 -5.06 -6.96
C VAL A 67 2.31 -5.19 -6.17
N VAL A 68 2.22 -5.25 -4.84
CA VAL A 68 3.40 -5.41 -3.97
C VAL A 68 4.16 -6.70 -4.29
N ARG A 69 3.48 -7.85 -4.34
CA ARG A 69 4.13 -9.14 -4.67
C ARG A 69 4.89 -9.10 -5.99
N GLN A 70 4.39 -8.33 -6.94
CA GLN A 70 4.96 -8.23 -8.28
C GLN A 70 6.12 -7.26 -8.31
N VAL A 71 6.03 -6.11 -7.64
CA VAL A 71 7.09 -5.09 -7.67
C VAL A 71 8.32 -5.49 -6.86
N VAL A 72 8.16 -6.22 -5.75
CA VAL A 72 9.26 -6.51 -4.80
C VAL A 72 10.49 -7.10 -5.50
N HIS A 73 10.31 -8.01 -6.46
CA HIS A 73 11.41 -8.71 -7.12
C HIS A 73 11.75 -8.18 -8.52
N THR A 74 11.22 -7.01 -8.89
CA THR A 74 11.56 -6.34 -10.15
C THR A 74 12.85 -5.53 -10.02
N GLU A 75 13.39 -5.04 -11.14
CA GLU A 75 14.55 -4.13 -11.12
C GLU A 75 14.27 -2.89 -10.26
N TRP A 76 13.07 -2.30 -10.41
CA TRP A 76 12.63 -1.19 -9.56
C TRP A 76 12.61 -1.57 -8.08
N GLY A 77 12.09 -2.75 -7.73
CA GLY A 77 12.05 -3.23 -6.35
C GLY A 77 13.43 -3.44 -5.74
N ILE A 78 14.37 -4.00 -6.52
CA ILE A 78 15.77 -4.18 -6.12
C ILE A 78 16.44 -2.83 -5.85
N GLN A 79 16.23 -1.83 -6.72
CA GLN A 79 16.77 -0.48 -6.53
C GLN A 79 16.26 0.19 -5.25
N HIS A 80 15.05 -0.16 -4.80
CA HIS A 80 14.42 0.33 -3.57
C HIS A 80 14.56 -0.64 -2.38
N LYS A 81 15.43 -1.67 -2.48
CA LYS A 81 15.69 -2.67 -1.43
C LYS A 81 14.45 -3.44 -0.95
N LEU A 82 13.39 -3.51 -1.77
CA LEU A 82 12.17 -4.21 -1.41
C LEU A 82 12.36 -5.71 -1.13
N PRO A 83 13.25 -6.45 -1.82
CA PRO A 83 13.49 -7.85 -1.48
C PRO A 83 13.94 -8.06 -0.04
N ASP A 84 14.73 -7.13 0.51
CA ASP A 84 15.26 -7.22 1.88
C ASP A 84 14.25 -6.72 2.92
N LEU A 85 13.47 -5.68 2.57
CA LEU A 85 12.51 -5.04 3.47
C LEU A 85 11.18 -5.79 3.56
N VAL A 86 10.76 -6.43 2.46
CA VAL A 86 9.47 -7.10 2.30
C VAL A 86 9.65 -8.59 2.08
N GLY A 87 10.50 -8.96 1.14
CA GLY A 87 10.70 -10.34 0.72
C GLY A 87 9.38 -11.00 0.28
N TYR A 88 9.19 -12.25 0.70
CA TYR A 88 7.97 -13.04 0.44
C TYR A 88 7.03 -13.10 1.65
N GLU A 89 7.35 -12.37 2.72
CA GLU A 89 6.64 -12.46 4.00
C GLU A 89 5.22 -11.87 3.90
N PRO A 90 4.15 -12.66 4.14
CA PRO A 90 2.78 -12.20 3.95
C PRO A 90 2.42 -10.94 4.73
N ASP A 91 2.90 -10.83 5.97
CA ASP A 91 2.61 -9.69 6.85
C ASP A 91 3.33 -8.43 6.34
N ARG A 92 4.57 -8.57 5.85
CA ARG A 92 5.33 -7.46 5.24
C ARG A 92 4.69 -6.97 3.95
N ILE A 93 4.20 -7.90 3.14
CA ILE A 93 3.45 -7.58 1.92
C ILE A 93 2.18 -6.80 2.27
N ALA A 94 1.47 -7.20 3.32
CA ALA A 94 0.27 -6.52 3.78
C ALA A 94 0.58 -5.11 4.30
N ASP A 95 1.63 -4.96 5.12
CA ASP A 95 2.07 -3.66 5.63
C ASP A 95 2.48 -2.71 4.50
N TYR A 96 3.29 -3.20 3.56
CA TYR A 96 3.69 -2.38 2.42
C TYR A 96 2.51 -2.02 1.53
N ALA A 97 1.56 -2.94 1.31
CA ALA A 97 0.34 -2.64 0.56
C ALA A 97 -0.48 -1.52 1.21
N ARG A 98 -0.57 -1.49 2.56
CA ARG A 98 -1.20 -0.38 3.29
C ARG A 98 -0.43 0.92 3.13
N MET A 99 0.91 0.88 3.18
CA MET A 99 1.74 2.08 2.95
C MET A 99 1.56 2.61 1.53
N VAL A 100 1.47 1.76 0.51
CA VAL A 100 1.24 2.17 -0.89
C VAL A 100 -0.15 2.78 -1.07
N LEU A 101 -1.19 2.21 -0.45
CA LEU A 101 -2.56 2.73 -0.56
C LEU A 101 -2.80 3.99 0.27
N MET A 102 -2.13 4.08 1.41
CA MET A 102 -2.25 5.18 2.37
C MET A 102 -0.86 5.72 2.74
N PRO A 103 -0.13 6.29 1.77
CA PRO A 103 1.22 6.80 1.99
C PRO A 103 1.18 7.96 2.96
N TRP A 104 2.15 8.00 3.88
CA TRP A 104 2.12 8.96 4.96
C TRP A 104 2.21 10.40 4.45
N SER A 105 2.98 10.62 3.38
CA SER A 105 3.08 11.92 2.70
C SER A 105 1.73 12.48 2.22
N LEU A 106 0.73 11.62 1.99
CA LEU A 106 -0.63 12.02 1.65
C LEU A 106 -1.55 12.10 2.88
N ILE A 107 -1.35 11.23 3.89
CA ILE A 107 -2.08 11.33 5.16
C ILE A 107 -1.81 12.68 5.84
N GLU A 108 -0.57 13.19 5.81
CA GLU A 108 -0.21 14.49 6.40
C GLU A 108 -0.84 15.68 5.68
N LYS A 109 -1.32 15.51 4.46
CA LYS A 109 -2.02 16.56 3.73
C LYS A 109 -3.50 16.64 4.09
N LEU A 110 -4.04 15.61 4.75
CA LEU A 110 -5.42 15.65 5.24
C LEU A 110 -5.56 16.67 6.38
N PRO A 111 -6.74 17.31 6.53
CA PRO A 111 -7.06 18.08 7.72
C PRO A 111 -6.86 17.21 8.97
N GLU A 112 -6.36 17.80 10.07
CA GLU A 112 -6.04 17.06 11.29
C GLU A 112 -7.24 16.25 11.82
N ARG A 113 -8.44 16.82 11.75
CA ARG A 113 -9.70 16.15 12.12
C ARG A 113 -10.00 14.89 11.33
N ASP A 114 -9.43 14.72 10.14
CA ASP A 114 -9.65 13.59 9.24
C ASP A 114 -8.51 12.55 9.33
N ARG A 115 -7.47 12.78 10.15
CA ARG A 115 -6.36 11.85 10.40
C ARG A 115 -6.69 10.79 11.46
N ASN A 116 -7.87 10.20 11.33
CA ASN A 116 -8.37 9.09 12.14
C ASN A 116 -8.81 7.93 11.21
N PRO A 117 -9.06 6.71 11.72
CA PRO A 117 -9.39 5.56 10.88
C PRO A 117 -10.54 5.83 9.90
N ILE A 118 -11.66 6.39 10.37
CA ILE A 118 -12.83 6.70 9.54
C ILE A 118 -12.50 7.71 8.43
N GLY A 119 -11.81 8.80 8.79
CA GLY A 119 -11.41 9.84 7.83
C GLY A 119 -10.45 9.34 6.75
N ILE A 120 -9.47 8.52 7.15
CA ILE A 120 -8.50 7.89 6.22
C ILE A 120 -9.21 6.87 5.33
N ALA A 121 -10.05 6.00 5.90
CA ALA A 121 -10.82 5.01 5.14
C ALA A 121 -11.64 5.67 4.03
N MET A 122 -12.30 6.78 4.35
CA MET A 122 -13.08 7.54 3.39
C MET A 122 -12.23 8.26 2.34
N ALA A 123 -11.15 8.92 2.74
CA ALA A 123 -10.29 9.66 1.82
C ALA A 123 -9.57 8.73 0.83
N PHE A 124 -9.02 7.62 1.32
CA PHE A 124 -8.22 6.68 0.52
C PHE A 124 -9.04 5.56 -0.11
N MET A 125 -10.33 5.44 0.26
CA MET A 125 -11.23 4.37 -0.17
C MET A 125 -10.65 2.99 0.17
N VAL A 126 -10.43 2.76 1.45
CA VAL A 126 -9.95 1.49 2.01
C VAL A 126 -10.86 1.06 3.18
N PRO A 127 -10.83 -0.22 3.60
CA PRO A 127 -11.49 -0.64 4.83
C PRO A 127 -10.99 0.14 6.06
N GLU A 128 -11.89 0.38 7.02
CA GLU A 128 -11.55 1.10 8.26
C GLU A 128 -10.49 0.36 9.08
N ASP A 129 -10.61 -0.96 9.20
CA ASP A 129 -9.63 -1.81 9.90
C ASP A 129 -8.22 -1.64 9.32
N ASP A 130 -8.09 -1.52 8.00
CA ASP A 130 -6.79 -1.29 7.35
C ASP A 130 -6.27 0.13 7.61
N ALA A 131 -7.15 1.13 7.69
CA ALA A 131 -6.79 2.50 8.07
C ALA A 131 -6.31 2.58 9.53
N GLU A 132 -6.94 1.83 10.44
CA GLU A 132 -6.50 1.70 11.84
C GLU A 132 -5.11 1.05 11.91
N LEU A 133 -4.93 -0.11 11.26
CA LEU A 133 -3.63 -0.78 11.18
C LEU A 133 -2.56 0.14 10.60
N ARG A 134 -2.92 0.93 9.58
CA ARG A 134 -2.01 1.89 8.95
C ARG A 134 -1.51 2.96 9.91
N LEU A 135 -2.39 3.51 10.76
CA LEU A 135 -2.01 4.49 11.78
C LEU A 135 -1.08 3.84 12.83
N ASN A 136 -1.39 2.60 13.22
CA ASN A 136 -0.59 1.84 14.20
C ASN A 136 0.83 1.54 13.71
N LEU A 137 1.05 1.38 12.40
CA LEU A 137 2.40 1.22 11.81
C LEU A 137 3.32 2.41 12.09
N ARG A 138 2.77 3.61 12.38
CA ARG A 138 3.55 4.81 12.72
C ARG A 138 3.72 5.04 14.21
N THR A 139 2.77 4.63 15.04
CA THR A 139 2.75 4.92 16.50
C THR A 139 3.64 4.01 17.33
N ASP A 140 4.28 2.99 16.75
CA ASP A 140 5.26 2.12 17.43
C ASP A 140 6.60 2.82 17.78
N LYS A 141 6.62 4.15 17.92
CA LYS A 141 7.70 4.90 18.58
C LYS A 141 7.71 4.73 20.11
N ASP A 142 6.58 4.36 20.72
CA ASP A 142 6.38 4.44 22.18
C ASP A 142 6.22 3.08 22.87
N LYS A 143 6.33 1.95 22.16
CA LYS A 143 6.30 0.64 22.80
C LYS A 143 7.71 0.23 23.24
N PRO A 144 7.97 0.03 24.55
CA PRO A 144 9.21 -0.58 24.98
C PRO A 144 9.33 -1.96 24.32
N GLN A 145 10.48 -2.25 23.73
CA GLN A 145 10.81 -3.60 23.31
C GLN A 145 10.87 -4.51 24.54
N PRO A 146 10.36 -5.75 24.44
CA PRO A 146 10.49 -6.74 25.52
C PRO A 146 11.95 -7.11 25.78
#